data_AF-J9YY23-F1
#
_entry.id   AF-J9YY23-F1
#
_cell.length_a   1.000
_cell.length_b   1.000
_cell.length_c   1.000
_cell.angle_alpha   90.00
_cell.angle_beta   90.00
_cell.angle_gamma   90.00
#
_symmetry.space_group_name_H-M   'P 1'
#
loop_
_entity.id
_entity.type
_entity.pdbx_description
1 polymer ?
#
loop_
_entity_poly.entity_id
_entity_poly.type
_entity_poly.pdbx_seq_one_letter_code
_entity_poly.pdbx_strand_id
1 'polypeptide(L)'
;MSSSLVPLIVIYFLIINSVIGYGYLTTKLSNLENKYLGYGYLGLCGVFSLIFLSYLTHFFIAHNYIHNSIILVVGLFFFIHYFLKDKEKTKIIKLNIFFLILFISVLIYKSHDDFSYYHFPYIYHLTQNNFFVGIGNFNHGFRTQSSIFYLNSLFYLPFFKYFLFQVGAVLIMGFSCFSILELIQKKSS
;
A
#
# COMPACT_ATOMS: atom_id res chain seq x y z
N MET A 1 0.49 -21.57 -16.33
CA MET A 1 0.68 -20.49 -15.32
C MET A 1 1.89 -19.61 -15.63
N SER A 2 2.24 -19.38 -16.91
CA SER A 2 3.46 -18.61 -17.29
C SER A 2 3.20 -17.16 -17.71
N SER A 3 1.94 -16.71 -17.81
CA SER A 3 1.58 -15.36 -18.28
C SER A 3 1.28 -14.34 -17.17
N SER A 4 1.46 -14.69 -15.89
CA SER A 4 1.02 -13.86 -14.75
C SER A 4 2.08 -12.90 -14.19
N LEU A 5 3.37 -13.07 -14.51
CA LEU A 5 4.44 -12.27 -13.90
C LEU A 5 4.45 -10.81 -14.38
N VAL A 6 4.31 -10.59 -15.69
CA VAL A 6 4.29 -9.23 -16.26
C VAL A 6 3.15 -8.40 -15.68
N PRO A 7 1.87 -8.85 -15.71
CA PRO A 7 0.81 -8.05 -15.11
C PRO A 7 0.93 -7.93 -13.59
N LEU A 8 1.61 -8.85 -12.88
CA LEU A 8 1.93 -8.72 -11.46
C LEU A 8 2.92 -7.57 -11.19
N ILE A 9 3.97 -7.46 -12.01
CA ILE A 9 4.94 -6.36 -11.91
C ILE A 9 4.23 -5.03 -12.19
N VAL A 10 3.38 -4.98 -13.22
CA VAL A 10 2.63 -3.77 -13.56
C VAL A 10 1.72 -3.36 -12.40
N ILE A 11 0.93 -4.27 -11.84
CA ILE A 11 0.02 -3.92 -10.74
C ILE A 11 0.77 -3.49 -9.48
N TYR A 12 1.93 -4.10 -9.20
CA TYR A 12 2.80 -3.71 -8.09
C TYR A 12 3.27 -2.25 -8.22
N PHE A 13 3.72 -1.84 -9.40
CA PHE A 13 4.09 -0.44 -9.64
C PHE A 13 2.89 0.51 -9.65
N LEU A 14 1.73 0.07 -10.13
CA LEU A 14 0.50 0.87 -10.02
C LEU A 14 0.15 1.13 -8.55
N ILE A 15 0.28 0.12 -7.68
CA ILE A 15 0.06 0.27 -6.23
C ILE A 15 1.03 1.31 -5.64
N ILE A 16 2.33 1.18 -5.91
CA ILE A 16 3.35 2.11 -5.36
C ILE A 16 3.03 3.55 -5.75
N ASN A 17 2.75 3.80 -7.04
CA ASN A 17 2.46 5.15 -7.51
C ASN A 17 1.11 5.66 -7.00
N SER A 18 0.11 4.78 -6.84
CA SER A 18 -1.18 5.12 -6.21
C SER A 18 -1.01 5.57 -4.75
N VAL A 19 -0.16 4.87 -3.98
CA VAL A 19 0.16 5.24 -2.58
C VAL A 19 0.80 6.62 -2.52
N ILE A 20 1.73 6.94 -3.42
CA ILE A 20 2.32 8.28 -3.51
C ILE A 20 1.26 9.34 -3.84
N GLY A 21 0.29 9.02 -4.70
CA GLY A 21 -0.84 9.90 -4.99
C GLY A 21 -1.67 10.25 -3.75
N TYR A 22 -1.96 9.27 -2.90
CA TYR A 22 -2.57 9.52 -1.58
C TYR A 22 -1.66 10.35 -0.67
N GLY A 23 -0.34 10.13 -0.74
CA GLY A 23 0.66 10.94 -0.04
C GLY A 23 0.59 12.42 -0.44
N TYR A 24 0.58 12.72 -1.74
CA TYR A 24 0.43 14.09 -2.23
C TYR A 24 -0.88 14.72 -1.78
N LEU A 25 -1.98 13.97 -1.82
CA LEU A 25 -3.28 14.47 -1.37
C LEU A 25 -3.22 14.87 0.11
N THR A 26 -2.69 14.01 0.98
CA THR A 26 -2.73 14.27 2.41
C THR A 26 -1.72 15.30 2.88
N THR A 27 -0.54 15.39 2.27
CA THR A 27 0.37 16.51 2.55
C THR A 27 -0.23 17.83 2.12
N LYS A 28 -0.93 17.87 0.98
CA LYS A 28 -1.61 19.09 0.50
C LYS A 28 -2.77 19.49 1.40
N LEU A 29 -3.61 18.55 1.85
CA LEU A 29 -4.71 18.82 2.77
C LEU A 29 -4.22 19.28 4.15
N SER A 30 -3.06 18.78 4.59
CA SER A 30 -2.48 19.10 5.91
C SER A 30 -1.61 20.36 5.87
N ASN A 31 -1.55 21.09 4.74
CA ASN A 31 -0.64 22.22 4.52
C ASN A 31 0.84 21.91 4.87
N LEU A 32 1.25 20.64 4.76
CA LEU A 32 2.64 20.28 4.91
C LEU A 32 3.38 20.70 3.64
N GLU A 33 4.42 21.52 3.80
CA GLU A 33 5.20 21.98 2.65
C GLU A 33 5.90 20.81 1.96
N ASN A 34 5.38 20.40 0.79
CA ASN A 34 5.97 19.36 -0.07
C ASN A 34 7.45 19.61 -0.39
N LYS A 35 7.93 20.85 -0.31
CA LYS A 35 9.32 21.23 -0.61
C LYS A 35 10.34 20.52 0.28
N TYR A 36 9.94 20.05 1.46
CA TYR A 36 10.82 19.35 2.40
C TYR A 36 10.61 17.84 2.46
N LEU A 37 9.61 17.31 1.76
CA LEU A 37 9.23 15.92 1.83
C LEU A 37 9.73 15.17 0.60
N GLY A 38 10.68 14.26 0.82
CA GLY A 38 11.11 13.32 -0.21
C GLY A 38 10.01 12.30 -0.56
N TYR A 39 10.21 11.56 -1.65
CA TYR A 39 9.24 10.57 -2.12
C TYR A 39 9.05 9.42 -1.12
N GLY A 40 10.07 9.11 -0.31
CA GLY A 40 9.95 8.13 0.77
C GLY A 40 8.93 8.59 1.82
N TYR A 41 9.04 9.84 2.27
CA TYR A 41 8.10 10.39 3.25
C TYR A 41 6.70 10.59 2.67
N LEU A 42 6.58 11.06 1.43
CA LEU A 42 5.29 11.12 0.72
C LEU A 42 4.61 9.75 0.67
N GLY A 43 5.37 8.70 0.37
CA GLY A 43 4.87 7.33 0.40
C GLY A 43 4.39 6.90 1.80
N LEU A 44 5.11 7.24 2.87
CA LEU A 44 4.67 6.96 4.24
C LEU A 44 3.37 7.70 4.61
N CYS A 45 3.23 8.96 4.21
CA CYS A 45 1.97 9.70 4.32
C CYS A 45 0.85 8.96 3.57
N GLY A 46 1.12 8.48 2.36
CA GLY A 46 0.19 7.68 1.57
C GLY A 46 -0.25 6.40 2.26
N VAL A 47 0.70 5.64 2.82
CA VAL A 47 0.41 4.42 3.59
C VAL A 47 -0.49 4.72 4.78
N PHE A 48 -0.16 5.75 5.56
CA PHE A 48 -0.98 6.17 6.70
C PHE A 48 -2.40 6.56 6.27
N SER A 49 -2.51 7.31 5.17
CA SER A 49 -3.78 7.75 4.60
C SER A 49 -4.65 6.56 4.17
N LEU A 50 -4.04 5.56 3.54
CA LEU A 50 -4.72 4.34 3.10
C LEU A 50 -5.15 3.47 4.29
N ILE A 51 -4.35 3.36 5.35
CA ILE A 51 -4.75 2.67 6.58
C ILE A 51 -6.00 3.35 7.16
N PHE A 52 -5.96 4.68 7.31
CA PHE A 52 -7.09 5.44 7.85
C PHE A 52 -8.34 5.28 6.98
N LEU A 53 -8.19 5.43 5.66
CA LEU A 53 -9.27 5.22 4.70
C LEU A 53 -9.86 3.80 4.82
N SER A 54 -9.00 2.78 4.88
CA SER A 54 -9.39 1.37 5.00
C SER A 54 -10.23 1.11 6.25
N TYR A 55 -9.85 1.68 7.40
CA TYR A 55 -10.67 1.59 8.61
C TYR A 55 -12.04 2.23 8.41
N LEU A 56 -12.10 3.42 7.81
CA LEU A 56 -13.36 4.13 7.59
C LEU A 56 -14.28 3.41 6.61
N THR A 57 -13.75 2.94 5.48
CA THR A 57 -14.56 2.32 4.43
C THR A 57 -15.11 0.96 4.86
N HIS A 58 -14.34 0.19 5.63
CA HIS A 58 -14.74 -1.14 6.09
C HIS A 58 -16.02 -1.12 6.95
N PHE A 59 -16.34 -0.02 7.63
CA PHE A 59 -17.60 0.11 8.36
C PHE A 59 -18.83 -0.08 7.47
N PHE A 60 -18.72 0.30 6.19
CA PHE A 60 -19.86 0.36 5.28
C PHE A 60 -19.76 -0.68 4.16
N ILE A 61 -18.55 -0.93 3.64
CA ILE A 61 -18.32 -1.69 2.42
C ILE A 61 -17.17 -2.67 2.64
N ALA A 62 -17.34 -3.92 2.18
CA ALA A 62 -16.25 -4.89 2.13
C ALA A 62 -15.13 -4.42 1.19
N HIS A 63 -13.87 -4.73 1.51
CA HIS A 63 -12.72 -4.44 0.65
C HIS A 63 -12.63 -5.43 -0.52
N ASN A 64 -13.73 -5.54 -1.27
CA ASN A 64 -13.82 -6.38 -2.45
C ASN A 64 -13.07 -5.73 -3.62
N TYR A 65 -12.99 -6.45 -4.75
CA TYR A 65 -12.20 -6.00 -5.89
C TYR A 65 -12.72 -4.69 -6.49
N ILE A 66 -14.01 -4.37 -6.38
CA ILE A 66 -14.60 -3.13 -6.91
C ILE A 66 -14.12 -1.94 -6.08
N HIS A 67 -14.34 -2.01 -4.76
CA HIS A 67 -13.90 -1.00 -3.81
C HIS A 67 -12.41 -0.70 -3.95
N ASN A 68 -11.59 -1.75 -3.95
CA ASN A 68 -10.14 -1.63 -4.00
C ASN A 68 -9.64 -1.09 -5.35
N SER A 69 -10.31 -1.44 -6.44
CA SER A 69 -9.99 -0.89 -7.77
C SER A 69 -10.32 0.60 -7.84
N ILE A 70 -11.41 1.06 -7.20
CA ILE A 70 -11.73 2.49 -7.08
C ILE A 70 -10.64 3.22 -6.29
N ILE A 71 -10.22 2.70 -5.13
CA ILE A 71 -9.13 3.28 -4.34
C ILE A 71 -7.85 3.37 -5.17
N LEU A 72 -7.48 2.30 -5.87
CA LEU A 72 -6.29 2.28 -6.70
C LEU A 72 -6.34 3.39 -7.77
N VAL A 73 -7.47 3.51 -8.48
CA VAL A 73 -7.68 4.51 -9.54
C VAL A 73 -7.67 5.94 -8.99
N VAL A 74 -8.29 6.18 -7.82
CA VAL A 74 -8.30 7.49 -7.16
C VAL A 74 -6.88 7.91 -6.77
N GLY A 75 -6.09 7.00 -6.19
CA GLY A 75 -4.69 7.30 -5.87
C GLY A 75 -3.86 7.56 -7.13
N LEU A 76 -4.04 6.78 -8.21
CA LEU A 76 -3.37 7.02 -9.49
C LEU A 76 -3.75 8.36 -10.11
N PHE A 77 -5.02 8.77 -10.02
CA PHE A 77 -5.48 10.07 -10.47
C PHE A 77 -4.73 11.20 -9.75
N PHE A 78 -4.64 11.16 -8.42
CA PHE A 78 -3.89 12.15 -7.65
C PHE A 78 -2.40 12.11 -7.97
N PHE A 79 -1.83 10.92 -8.12
CA PHE A 79 -0.43 10.78 -8.52
C PHE A 79 -0.18 11.51 -9.85
N ILE A 80 -0.95 11.23 -10.90
CA ILE A 80 -0.79 11.89 -12.20
C ILE A 80 -0.97 13.41 -12.07
N HIS A 81 -2.01 13.86 -11.37
CA HIS A 81 -2.31 15.28 -11.20
C HIS A 81 -1.14 16.08 -10.59
N TYR A 82 -0.53 15.54 -9.54
CA TYR A 82 0.59 16.20 -8.85
C TYR A 82 1.93 15.95 -9.53
N PHE A 83 2.15 14.75 -10.08
CA PHE A 83 3.38 14.39 -10.79
C PHE A 83 3.63 15.26 -12.02
N LEU A 84 2.58 15.62 -12.77
CA LEU A 84 2.71 16.52 -13.91
C LEU A 84 3.29 17.90 -13.54
N LYS A 85 3.06 18.33 -12.29
CA LYS A 85 3.53 19.62 -11.74
C LYS A 85 4.87 19.50 -11.02
N ASP A 86 5.35 18.28 -10.78
CA ASP A 86 6.59 18.03 -10.04
C ASP A 86 7.82 18.35 -10.90
N LYS A 87 8.76 19.10 -10.33
CA LYS A 87 10.03 19.47 -10.97
C LYS A 87 11.09 18.38 -10.80
N GLU A 88 10.94 17.47 -9.85
CA GLU A 88 11.94 16.45 -9.49
C GLU A 88 11.61 15.05 -10.03
N LYS A 89 11.14 14.97 -11.29
CA LYS A 89 10.70 13.71 -11.94
C LYS A 89 11.76 12.61 -11.99
N THR A 90 13.04 12.94 -11.83
CA THR A 90 14.11 11.93 -11.78
C THR A 90 14.10 11.14 -10.46
N LYS A 91 13.59 11.72 -9.36
CA LYS A 91 13.51 11.05 -8.07
C LYS A 91 12.46 9.94 -8.05
N ILE A 92 11.32 10.12 -8.74
CA ILE A 92 10.32 9.04 -8.86
C ILE A 92 10.87 7.83 -9.64
N ILE A 93 11.76 8.06 -10.62
CA ILE A 93 12.42 6.97 -11.34
C ILE A 93 13.34 6.20 -10.39
N LYS A 94 14.14 6.90 -9.59
CA LYS A 94 15.00 6.28 -8.55
C LYS A 94 14.17 5.46 -7.55
N LEU A 95 13.03 5.98 -7.12
CA LEU A 95 12.10 5.28 -6.23
C LEU A 95 11.56 4.00 -6.87
N ASN A 96 11.08 4.04 -8.11
CA ASN A 96 10.57 2.85 -8.80
C ASN A 96 11.68 1.81 -9.04
N ILE A 97 12.91 2.23 -9.36
CA ILE A 97 14.07 1.32 -9.44
C ILE A 97 14.34 0.67 -8.08
N PHE A 98 14.28 1.43 -6.99
CA PHE A 98 14.44 0.89 -5.64
C PHE A 98 13.37 -0.15 -5.32
N PHE A 99 12.10 0.12 -5.62
CA PHE A 99 11.02 -0.85 -5.43
C PHE A 99 11.09 -2.04 -6.38
N LEU A 100 11.73 -1.93 -7.54
CA LEU A 100 12.02 -3.07 -8.43
C LEU A 100 12.93 -4.09 -7.74
N ILE A 101 13.93 -3.62 -6.99
CA ILE A 101 14.81 -4.50 -6.21
C ILE A 101 14.00 -5.21 -5.11
N LEU A 102 13.12 -4.48 -4.42
CA LEU A 102 12.23 -5.05 -3.40
C LEU A 102 11.18 -6.00 -3.97
N PHE A 103 10.85 -5.91 -5.25
CA PHE A 103 9.91 -6.83 -5.87
C PHE A 103 10.42 -8.28 -5.85
N ILE A 104 11.74 -8.50 -5.89
CA ILE A 104 12.35 -9.82 -5.74
C ILE A 104 11.95 -10.45 -4.39
N SER A 105 11.90 -9.64 -3.33
CA SER A 105 11.44 -10.09 -2.02
C SER A 105 9.99 -10.57 -2.08
N VAL A 106 9.09 -9.89 -2.80
CA VAL A 106 7.68 -10.33 -2.96
C VAL A 106 7.59 -11.73 -3.59
N LEU A 107 8.49 -12.06 -4.52
CA LEU A 107 8.46 -13.36 -5.21
C LEU A 107 8.99 -14.52 -4.34
N ILE A 108 9.97 -14.27 -3.48
CA ILE A 108 10.67 -15.30 -2.71
C ILE A 108 10.15 -15.38 -1.26
N TYR A 109 9.47 -14.35 -0.78
CA TYR A 109 9.04 -14.25 0.60
C TYR A 109 8.09 -15.39 0.99
N LYS A 110 8.54 -16.18 1.96
CA LYS A 110 7.72 -17.16 2.65
C LYS A 110 7.10 -16.47 3.87
N SER A 111 5.77 -16.55 3.98
CA SER A 111 5.07 -16.06 5.17
C SER A 111 5.46 -16.88 6.39
N HIS A 112 5.44 -16.25 7.56
CA HIS A 112 5.64 -16.89 8.86
C HIS A 112 4.50 -17.87 9.19
N ASP A 113 4.77 -18.77 10.14
CA ASP A 113 3.93 -19.95 10.39
C ASP A 113 2.51 -19.62 10.88
N ASP A 114 2.30 -18.44 11.46
CA ASP A 114 1.00 -17.96 11.95
C ASP A 114 0.20 -17.18 10.88
N PHE A 115 0.75 -17.01 9.67
CA PHE A 115 0.08 -16.29 8.59
C PHE A 115 -1.22 -16.98 8.20
N SER A 116 -1.19 -18.30 8.02
CA SER A 116 -2.38 -19.10 7.69
C SER A 116 -3.38 -19.15 8.83
N TYR A 117 -2.91 -19.03 10.08
CA TYR A 117 -3.74 -19.16 11.27
C TYR A 117 -4.63 -17.93 11.53
N TYR A 118 -4.09 -16.70 11.43
CA TYR A 118 -4.89 -15.50 11.69
C TYR A 118 -4.67 -14.31 10.75
N HIS A 119 -3.50 -14.15 10.15
CA HIS A 119 -3.26 -13.02 9.26
C HIS A 119 -4.11 -13.14 7.99
N PHE A 120 -4.01 -14.27 7.30
CA PHE A 120 -4.75 -14.52 6.06
C PHE A 120 -6.27 -14.54 6.30
N PRO A 121 -6.82 -15.30 7.27
CA PRO A 121 -8.27 -15.31 7.51
C PRO A 121 -8.82 -13.93 7.86
N TYR A 122 -8.09 -13.12 8.63
CA TYR A 122 -8.53 -11.77 8.96
C TYR A 122 -8.52 -10.86 7.73
N ILE A 123 -7.41 -10.79 7.00
CA ILE A 123 -7.31 -9.97 5.78
C ILE A 123 -8.37 -10.40 4.77
N TYR A 124 -8.55 -11.70 4.56
CA TYR A 124 -9.55 -12.22 3.65
C TYR A 124 -10.97 -11.88 4.11
N HIS A 125 -11.28 -11.99 5.40
CA HIS A 125 -12.57 -11.57 5.94
C HIS A 125 -12.91 -10.12 5.58
N LEU A 126 -11.96 -9.18 5.73
CA LEU A 126 -12.15 -7.77 5.35
C LEU A 126 -12.54 -7.58 3.88
N THR A 127 -12.15 -8.50 3.00
CA THR A 127 -12.46 -8.44 1.55
C THR A 127 -13.83 -9.01 1.20
N GLN A 128 -14.36 -9.90 2.05
CA GLN A 128 -15.63 -10.58 1.81
C GLN A 128 -16.80 -9.88 2.50
N ASN A 129 -16.53 -9.28 3.65
CA ASN A 129 -17.53 -8.77 4.58
C ASN A 129 -17.25 -7.32 4.91
N ASN A 130 -18.32 -6.54 5.11
CA ASN A 130 -18.22 -5.27 5.83
C ASN A 130 -18.11 -5.54 7.34
N PHE A 131 -17.95 -4.48 8.12
CA PHE A 131 -17.75 -4.59 9.56
C PHE A 131 -18.92 -5.32 10.26
N PHE A 132 -18.57 -6.38 10.99
CA PHE A 132 -19.47 -7.13 11.87
C PHE A 132 -18.98 -7.06 13.31
N VAL A 133 -19.85 -6.63 14.22
CA VAL A 133 -19.57 -6.65 15.66
C VAL A 133 -19.56 -8.09 16.17
N GLY A 134 -18.61 -8.43 17.04
CA GLY A 134 -18.57 -9.73 17.71
C GLY A 134 -17.80 -10.83 16.98
N ILE A 135 -17.09 -10.52 15.88
CA ILE A 135 -16.28 -11.51 15.15
C ILE A 135 -15.17 -12.14 16.00
N GLY A 136 -14.72 -11.45 17.05
CA GLY A 136 -13.75 -11.98 18.02
C GLY A 136 -14.25 -13.22 18.78
N ASN A 137 -15.55 -13.53 18.76
CA ASN A 137 -16.10 -14.74 19.36
C ASN A 137 -15.82 -16.01 18.52
N PHE A 138 -15.51 -15.88 17.22
CA PHE A 138 -15.28 -17.04 16.36
C PHE A 138 -13.94 -17.73 16.63
N ASN A 139 -12.85 -16.96 16.83
CA ASN A 139 -11.54 -17.48 17.23
C ASN A 139 -10.62 -16.35 17.71
N HIS A 140 -9.43 -16.71 18.20
CA HIS A 140 -8.42 -15.73 18.64
C HIS A 140 -7.96 -14.81 17.52
N GLY A 141 -7.84 -15.32 16.30
CA GLY A 141 -7.36 -14.54 15.15
C GLY A 141 -8.19 -13.30 14.85
N PHE A 142 -9.51 -13.36 15.08
CA PHE A 142 -10.41 -12.22 14.93
C PHE A 142 -10.42 -11.24 16.12
N ARG A 143 -9.69 -11.53 17.20
CA ARG A 143 -9.56 -10.63 18.36
C ARG A 143 -8.39 -9.66 18.21
N THR A 144 -7.38 -10.03 17.42
CA THR A 144 -6.13 -9.27 17.26
C THR A 144 -6.09 -8.60 15.90
N GLN A 145 -6.78 -7.48 15.78
CA GLN A 145 -6.74 -6.66 14.58
C GLN A 145 -5.44 -5.85 14.51
N SER A 146 -4.75 -5.90 13.38
CA SER A 146 -3.60 -5.05 13.08
C SER A 146 -3.91 -4.12 11.91
N SER A 147 -3.40 -2.89 11.97
CA SER A 147 -3.58 -1.88 10.92
C SER A 147 -3.02 -2.33 9.56
N ILE A 148 -1.99 -3.17 9.57
CA ILE A 148 -1.42 -3.74 8.35
C ILE A 148 -2.42 -4.68 7.65
N PHE A 149 -3.35 -5.31 8.37
CA PHE A 149 -4.36 -6.17 7.75
C PHE A 149 -5.35 -5.36 6.93
N TYR A 150 -5.74 -4.20 7.46
CA TYR A 150 -6.55 -3.22 6.77
C TYR A 150 -5.84 -2.68 5.53
N LEU A 151 -4.55 -2.33 5.62
CA LEU A 151 -3.76 -1.93 4.46
C LEU A 151 -3.71 -3.05 3.41
N ASN A 152 -3.34 -4.27 3.81
CA ASN A 152 -3.19 -5.42 2.92
C ASN A 152 -4.51 -5.80 2.22
N SER A 153 -5.64 -5.64 2.89
CA SER A 153 -6.95 -5.93 2.31
C SER A 153 -7.31 -5.02 1.14
N LEU A 154 -6.74 -3.80 1.05
CA LEU A 154 -6.91 -2.90 -0.09
C LEU A 154 -6.22 -3.39 -1.36
N PHE A 155 -5.32 -4.36 -1.27
CA PHE A 155 -4.63 -4.95 -2.42
C PHE A 155 -5.31 -6.23 -2.94
N TYR A 156 -6.52 -6.53 -2.47
CA TYR A 156 -7.38 -7.52 -3.10
C TYR A 156 -7.93 -6.98 -4.43
N LEU A 157 -7.21 -7.24 -5.51
CA LEU A 157 -7.49 -6.70 -6.85
C LEU A 157 -7.96 -7.79 -7.82
N PRO A 158 -8.66 -7.43 -8.92
CA PRO A 158 -9.03 -8.38 -9.98
C PRO A 158 -7.83 -9.18 -10.47
N PHE A 159 -8.06 -10.41 -10.91
CA PHE A 159 -7.06 -11.37 -11.41
C PHE A 159 -6.05 -11.90 -10.36
N PHE A 160 -5.55 -11.06 -9.46
CA PHE A 160 -4.52 -11.42 -8.45
C PHE A 160 -5.08 -11.79 -7.08
N LYS A 161 -6.28 -11.32 -6.72
CA LYS A 161 -6.95 -11.69 -5.47
C LYS A 161 -6.02 -11.53 -4.25
N TYR A 162 -5.77 -12.62 -3.52
CA TYR A 162 -4.98 -12.62 -2.28
C TYR A 162 -3.47 -12.67 -2.48
N PHE A 163 -2.96 -12.84 -3.71
CA PHE A 163 -1.50 -12.94 -3.96
C PHE A 163 -0.74 -11.65 -3.62
N LEU A 164 -1.43 -10.51 -3.45
CA LEU A 164 -0.85 -9.22 -3.13
C LEU A 164 -0.97 -8.84 -1.64
N PHE A 165 -1.44 -9.73 -0.77
CA PHE A 165 -1.64 -9.45 0.66
C PHE A 165 -0.34 -9.13 1.42
N GLN A 166 0.84 -9.34 0.85
CA GLN A 166 2.11 -8.98 1.48
C GLN A 166 2.66 -7.63 1.03
N VAL A 167 2.02 -6.97 0.05
CA VAL A 167 2.52 -5.71 -0.50
C VAL A 167 2.54 -4.60 0.54
N GLY A 168 1.62 -4.56 1.52
CA GLY A 168 1.62 -3.53 2.55
C GLY A 168 2.89 -3.50 3.40
N ALA A 169 3.46 -4.66 3.72
CA ALA A 169 4.74 -4.74 4.42
C ALA A 169 5.88 -4.17 3.57
N VAL A 170 5.89 -4.48 2.28
CA VAL A 170 6.89 -3.96 1.32
C VAL A 170 6.75 -2.45 1.14
N LEU A 171 5.54 -1.91 1.13
CA LEU A 171 5.33 -0.46 1.06
C LEU A 171 5.88 0.25 2.30
N ILE A 172 5.54 -0.22 3.51
CA ILE A 172 6.03 0.37 4.76
C ILE A 172 7.55 0.34 4.80
N MET A 173 8.15 -0.83 4.57
CA MET A 173 9.61 -1.01 4.58
C MET A 173 10.27 -0.17 3.48
N GLY A 174 9.76 -0.27 2.25
CA GLY A 174 10.36 0.38 1.09
C GLY A 174 10.36 1.90 1.20
N PHE A 175 9.23 2.50 1.58
CA PHE A 175 9.17 3.94 1.78
C PHE A 175 10.00 4.41 2.98
N SER A 176 10.05 3.63 4.06
CA SER A 176 10.91 3.94 5.22
C SER A 176 12.39 3.93 4.82
N CYS A 177 12.87 2.85 4.20
CA CYS A 177 14.26 2.75 3.75
C CYS A 177 14.61 3.83 2.74
N PHE A 178 13.73 4.11 1.77
CA PHE A 178 13.96 5.16 0.79
C PHE A 178 14.03 6.55 1.44
N SER A 179 13.18 6.84 2.43
CA SER A 179 13.23 8.11 3.17
C SER A 179 14.57 8.30 3.90
N ILE A 180 15.13 7.23 4.47
CA ILE A 180 16.46 7.26 5.10
C ILE A 180 17.55 7.54 4.06
N LEU A 181 17.48 6.89 2.88
CA LEU A 181 18.43 7.13 1.79
C LEU A 181 18.37 8.59 1.30
N GLU A 182 17.18 9.17 1.17
CA GLU A 182 17.01 10.58 0.80
C GLU A 182 17.63 11.52 1.85
N LEU A 183 17.48 11.22 3.14
CA LEU A 183 18.09 12.00 4.22
C LEU A 183 19.62 11.94 4.20
N ILE A 184 20.19 10.76 3.94
CA ILE A 184 21.66 10.58 3.84
C ILE A 184 22.19 11.39 2.65
N GLN A 185 21.55 11.30 1.48
CA GLN A 185 21.98 12.01 0.28
C GLN A 185 21.94 13.53 0.44
N LYS A 186 20.94 14.06 1.16
CA LYS A 186 20.82 15.49 1.44
C LYS A 186 21.93 16.01 2.38
N LYS A 187 22.45 15.17 3.28
CA LYS A 187 23.56 15.54 4.17
C LYS A 187 24.91 15.59 3.45
N SER A 188 25.06 14.82 2.37
CA SER A 188 26.30 14.76 1.56
C SER A 188 26.41 15.81 0.46
N SER A 189 25.37 16.63 0.25
CA SER A 189 25.30 17.72 -0.74
C SER A 189 25.43 19.08 -0.08
#